data_AF-A0A1I1QBF2-F1
#
_entry.id   AF-A0A1I1QBF2-F1
#
_cell.length_a   1.000
_cell.length_b   1.000
_cell.length_c   1.000
_cell.angle_alpha   90.00
_cell.angle_beta   90.00
_cell.angle_gamma   90.00
#
_symmetry.space_group_name_H-M   'P 1'
#
loop_
_entity.id
_entity.type
_entity.pdbx_description
1 polymer ?
#
loop_
_entity_poly.entity_id
_entity_poly.type
_entity_poly.pdbx_seq_one_letter_code
_entity_poly.pdbx_strand_id
1 'polypeptide(L)'
;MAKLLRRSGAAMGAQITLFAGNQLPFRVSGLGPNRRHLAFRSSDSTLRILPLKVNDRDIEQQLKIEVSETGIVSRRVVHVDAYIYGTTQRDANTPRLTVEVLPRLELPDAGTEAGILTRMLVVENANPDSDKFSSLDEALKCMQWMVHVMRNRLRLGATHFAARGATSLTDLIKAPNQVEGFESYPIIADRPALLLNKTMNIANDGTHAKNAAFRTYVENAIAVASGKHFGNDPSAGEMYAWRTLPSKPPGPNFEPFQQLGGQQFYTLTKSFLAQLNAKK
;
A
#
# COMPACT_ATOMS: atom_id res chain seq x y z
N MET A 1 24.52 5.87 29.45
CA MET A 1 23.34 5.22 28.84
C MET A 1 23.49 5.26 27.34
N ALA A 2 23.44 4.10 26.66
CA ALA A 2 23.51 4.08 25.21
C ALA A 2 22.16 4.46 24.59
N LYS A 3 22.19 5.22 23.51
CA LYS A 3 21.00 5.69 22.79
C LYS A 3 20.91 5.02 21.43
N LEU A 4 19.75 4.46 21.10
CA LEU A 4 19.46 3.88 19.79
C LEU A 4 18.92 4.98 18.88
N LEU A 5 19.62 5.22 17.78
CA LEU A 5 19.37 6.31 16.86
C LEU A 5 19.14 5.77 15.44
N ARG A 6 18.24 6.40 14.70
CA ARG A 6 18.13 6.21 13.25
C ARG A 6 19.38 6.75 12.56
N ARG A 7 19.58 6.40 11.28
CA ARG A 7 20.67 6.97 10.47
C ARG A 7 20.65 8.51 10.46
N SER A 8 19.46 9.11 10.41
CA SER A 8 19.28 10.58 10.49
C SER A 8 19.72 11.20 11.81
N GLY A 9 19.97 10.41 12.87
CA GLY A 9 20.32 10.90 14.21
C GLY A 9 19.10 11.09 15.13
N ALA A 10 17.89 11.00 14.59
CA ALA A 10 16.67 10.96 15.38
C ALA A 10 16.64 9.72 16.29
N ALA A 11 15.99 9.82 17.44
CA ALA A 11 15.77 8.66 18.31
C ALA A 11 15.00 7.57 17.56
N MET A 12 15.36 6.30 17.78
CA MET A 12 14.67 5.17 17.17
C MET A 12 13.24 5.00 17.71
N GLY A 13 13.03 5.35 18.98
CA GLY A 13 11.82 5.04 19.74
C GLY A 13 11.93 3.71 20.48
N ALA A 14 11.00 3.46 21.40
CA ALA A 14 10.93 2.20 22.14
C ALA A 14 10.32 1.05 21.31
N GLN A 15 9.54 1.39 20.28
CA GLN A 15 8.89 0.45 19.39
C GLN A 15 9.03 0.90 17.93
N ILE A 16 9.29 -0.08 17.06
CA ILE A 16 9.28 0.09 15.60
C ILE A 16 8.51 -1.05 14.95
N THR A 17 8.05 -0.85 13.71
CA THR A 17 7.42 -1.88 12.89
C THR A 17 8.30 -2.16 11.67
N LEU A 18 8.56 -3.43 11.41
CA LEU A 18 9.28 -3.92 10.23
C LEU A 18 8.50 -5.06 9.58
N PHE A 19 8.76 -5.32 8.30
CA PHE A 19 8.14 -6.39 7.54
C PHE A 19 9.16 -7.46 7.16
N ALA A 20 8.67 -8.63 6.77
CA ALA A 20 9.51 -9.70 6.21
C ALA A 20 10.46 -9.15 5.11
N GLY A 21 11.75 -9.45 5.24
CA GLY A 21 12.81 -8.97 4.34
C GLY A 21 13.28 -7.53 4.56
N ASN A 22 12.73 -6.78 5.53
CA ASN A 22 13.23 -5.44 5.83
C ASN A 22 14.65 -5.47 6.40
N GLN A 23 15.42 -4.46 6.01
CA GLN A 23 16.73 -4.17 6.60
C GLN A 23 16.73 -2.74 7.13
N LEU A 24 17.04 -2.57 8.41
CA LEU A 24 17.12 -1.25 9.04
C LEU A 24 18.53 -1.02 9.62
N PRO A 25 19.38 -0.25 8.92
CA PRO A 25 20.60 0.28 9.49
C PRO A 25 20.27 1.29 10.61
N PHE A 26 21.00 1.21 11.71
CA PHE A 26 20.85 2.12 12.84
C PHE A 26 22.17 2.38 13.56
N ARG A 27 22.17 3.38 14.44
CA ARG A 27 23.32 3.79 15.23
C ARG A 27 23.03 3.56 16.71
N VAL A 28 24.08 3.24 17.46
CA VAL A 28 24.06 3.24 18.91
C VAL A 28 25.14 4.18 19.38
N SER A 29 24.73 5.23 20.11
CA SER A 29 25.64 6.21 20.69
C SER A 29 25.82 5.93 22.17
N GLY A 30 27.03 5.56 22.57
CA GLY A 30 27.40 5.23 23.94
C GLY A 30 28.18 3.92 24.06
N LEU A 31 29.08 3.89 25.04
CA LEU A 31 29.83 2.70 25.42
C LEU A 31 29.18 2.03 26.62
N GLY A 32 29.38 0.71 26.74
CA GLY A 32 29.06 -0.06 27.93
C GLY A 32 30.00 0.23 29.11
N PRO A 33 29.75 -0.37 30.28
CA PRO A 33 30.54 -0.14 31.50
C PRO A 33 32.04 -0.44 31.35
N ASN A 34 32.39 -1.37 30.47
CA ASN A 34 33.76 -1.76 30.15
C ASN A 34 34.43 -0.88 29.08
N ARG A 35 33.85 0.29 28.75
CA ARG A 35 34.30 1.19 27.68
C ARG A 35 34.37 0.52 26.29
N ARG A 36 33.54 -0.48 26.05
CA ARG A 36 33.36 -1.12 24.74
C ARG A 36 31.94 -0.97 24.22
N HIS A 37 31.75 -1.15 22.93
CA HIS A 37 30.42 -1.19 22.33
C HIS A 37 29.57 -2.34 22.88
N LEU A 38 28.29 -2.07 23.17
CA LEU A 38 27.33 -3.08 23.63
C LEU A 38 26.99 -4.06 22.51
N ALA A 39 26.79 -5.33 22.86
CA ALA A 39 26.32 -6.35 21.93
C ALA A 39 24.79 -6.41 21.96
N PHE A 40 24.14 -6.28 20.80
CA PHE A 40 22.68 -6.34 20.70
C PHE A 40 22.24 -7.71 20.19
N ARG A 41 21.22 -8.29 20.83
CA ARG A 41 20.71 -9.62 20.47
C ARG A 41 19.19 -9.59 20.37
N SER A 42 18.68 -10.31 19.38
CA SER A 42 17.25 -10.57 19.21
C SER A 42 16.79 -11.71 20.12
N SER A 43 15.56 -11.62 20.62
CA SER A 43 14.89 -12.71 21.33
C SER A 43 14.33 -13.80 20.40
N ASP A 44 14.28 -13.55 19.09
CA ASP A 44 13.69 -14.46 18.08
C ASP A 44 14.57 -14.52 16.83
N SER A 45 14.71 -15.72 16.26
CA SER A 45 15.50 -16.00 15.03
C SER A 45 15.02 -15.30 13.76
N THR A 46 13.77 -14.82 13.72
CA THR A 46 13.18 -14.05 12.62
C THR A 46 13.79 -12.67 12.44
N LEU A 47 14.57 -12.20 13.42
CA LEU A 47 15.27 -10.94 13.40
C LEU A 47 16.71 -11.15 13.84
N ARG A 48 17.66 -10.59 13.09
CA ARG A 48 19.09 -10.61 13.42
C ARG A 48 19.63 -9.21 13.56
N ILE A 49 20.59 -9.05 14.47
CA ILE A 49 21.37 -7.83 14.61
C ILE A 49 22.78 -8.09 14.10
N LEU A 50 23.20 -7.33 13.09
CA LEU A 50 24.51 -7.46 12.48
C LEU A 50 25.34 -6.19 12.70
N PRO A 51 26.64 -6.31 13.02
CA PRO A 51 27.54 -5.17 13.04
C PRO A 51 27.80 -4.66 11.62
N LEU A 52 27.74 -3.35 11.42
CA LEU A 52 28.18 -2.69 10.18
C LEU A 52 29.50 -1.94 10.36
N LYS A 53 29.64 -1.20 11.47
CA LYS A 53 30.86 -0.49 11.83
C LYS A 53 30.97 -0.42 13.35
N VAL A 54 31.99 -1.07 13.90
CA VAL A 54 32.25 -1.14 15.34
C VAL A 54 33.72 -0.77 15.55
N ASN A 55 33.96 0.23 16.38
CA ASN A 55 35.29 0.73 16.71
C ASN A 55 35.24 1.32 18.12
N ASP A 56 35.80 0.62 19.11
CA ASP A 56 35.71 1.04 20.52
C ASP A 56 36.37 2.41 20.81
N ARG A 57 37.13 2.98 19.85
CA ARG A 57 37.63 4.36 19.92
C ARG A 57 36.57 5.41 19.62
N ASP A 58 35.51 5.02 18.91
CA ASP A 58 34.37 5.86 18.58
C ASP A 58 33.24 5.59 19.58
N ILE A 59 32.61 6.65 20.10
CA ILE A 59 31.44 6.47 20.99
C ILE A 59 30.23 5.87 20.25
N GLU A 60 30.21 5.95 18.92
CA GLU A 60 29.14 5.43 18.07
C GLU A 60 29.52 4.10 17.42
N GLN A 61 28.58 3.14 17.43
CA GLN A 61 28.59 1.97 16.55
C GLN A 61 27.43 2.01 15.56
N GLN A 62 27.62 1.37 14.41
CA GLN A 62 26.59 1.17 13.41
C GLN A 62 26.24 -0.31 13.33
N LEU A 63 24.95 -0.59 13.43
CA LEU A 63 24.36 -1.92 13.40
C LEU A 63 23.27 -1.98 12.33
N LYS A 64 22.83 -3.19 11.99
CA LYS A 64 21.71 -3.43 11.08
C LYS A 64 20.76 -4.45 11.69
N ILE A 65 19.48 -4.14 11.66
CA ILE A 65 18.41 -5.12 11.86
C ILE A 65 18.13 -5.77 10.51
N GLU A 66 18.15 -7.09 10.43
CA GLU A 66 17.66 -7.86 9.28
C GLU A 66 16.49 -8.74 9.72
N VAL A 67 15.36 -8.60 9.03
CA VAL A 67 14.19 -9.45 9.23
C VAL A 67 14.22 -10.57 8.19
N SER A 68 13.95 -11.80 8.62
CA SER A 68 13.80 -12.97 7.73
C SER A 68 12.82 -12.66 6.60
N GLU A 69 13.15 -13.08 5.38
CA GLU A 69 12.26 -12.96 4.23
C GLU A 69 11.10 -13.97 4.27
N THR A 70 11.31 -15.12 4.93
CA THR A 70 10.37 -16.24 4.96
C THR A 70 9.98 -16.64 6.38
N GLY A 71 8.90 -17.41 6.52
CA GLY A 71 8.43 -17.97 7.81
C GLY A 71 7.64 -17.00 8.70
N ILE A 72 7.34 -15.80 8.19
CA ILE A 72 6.56 -14.77 8.89
C ILE A 72 5.17 -14.73 8.25
N VAL A 73 4.26 -15.54 8.78
CA VAL A 73 2.87 -15.66 8.29
C VAL A 73 1.87 -14.86 9.13
N SER A 74 2.30 -14.36 10.29
CA SER A 74 1.49 -13.60 11.23
C SER A 74 2.35 -12.60 12.00
N ARG A 75 1.70 -11.65 12.66
CA ARG A 75 2.33 -10.64 13.52
C ARG A 75 3.17 -11.31 14.61
N ARG A 76 4.42 -10.88 14.74
CA ARG A 76 5.34 -11.25 15.84
C ARG A 76 5.83 -10.01 16.57
N VAL A 77 6.05 -10.15 17.87
CA VAL A 77 6.69 -9.11 18.68
C VAL A 77 8.05 -9.65 19.11
N VAL A 78 9.12 -9.01 18.66
CA VAL A 78 10.49 -9.42 18.91
C VAL A 78 11.17 -8.36 19.76
N HIS A 79 11.96 -8.78 20.74
CA HIS A 79 12.71 -7.86 21.59
C HIS A 79 14.18 -7.87 21.22
N VAL A 80 14.78 -6.69 21.19
CA VAL A 80 16.21 -6.50 21.02
C VAL A 80 16.75 -5.89 22.30
N ASP A 81 17.61 -6.66 22.97
CA ASP A 81 18.23 -6.28 24.23
C ASP A 81 19.73 -6.04 24.04
N ALA A 82 20.26 -5.09 24.82
CA ALA A 82 21.69 -4.79 24.86
C ALA A 82 22.38 -5.60 25.96
N TYR A 83 23.55 -6.13 25.65
CA TYR A 83 24.38 -6.93 26.53
C TYR A 83 25.77 -6.29 26.65
N ILE A 84 26.36 -6.40 27.84
CA ILE A 84 27.74 -5.98 28.06
C ILE A 84 28.66 -6.87 27.21
N TYR A 85 29.59 -6.24 26.48
CA TYR A 85 30.46 -6.96 25.55
C TYR A 85 31.22 -8.10 26.23
N GLY A 86 31.22 -9.28 25.61
CA GLY A 86 31.91 -10.46 26.12
C GLY A 86 31.20 -11.17 27.27
N THR A 87 29.98 -10.75 27.64
CA THR A 87 29.21 -11.37 28.72
C THR A 87 27.79 -11.75 28.25
N THR A 88 27.05 -12.39 29.16
CA THR A 88 25.60 -12.66 29.04
C THR A 88 24.76 -11.68 29.86
N GLN A 89 25.40 -10.72 30.54
CA GLN A 89 24.71 -9.74 31.37
C GLN A 89 24.08 -8.66 30.49
N ARG A 90 22.77 -8.47 30.64
CA ARG A 90 22.01 -7.38 30.00
C ARG A 90 22.43 -6.03 30.60
N ASP A 91 22.65 -5.02 29.77
CA ASP A 91 22.89 -3.66 30.22
C ASP A 91 21.57 -3.02 30.67
N ALA A 92 21.40 -2.81 31.98
CA ALA A 92 20.16 -2.28 32.54
C ALA A 92 19.88 -0.82 32.16
N ASN A 93 20.92 -0.08 31.73
CA ASN A 93 20.81 1.32 31.37
C ASN A 93 20.36 1.52 29.92
N THR A 94 20.44 0.51 29.06
CA THR A 94 20.03 0.64 27.66
C THR A 94 18.61 0.09 27.51
N PRO A 95 17.65 0.92 27.07
CA PRO A 95 16.28 0.48 26.92
C PRO A 95 16.17 -0.65 25.87
N ARG A 96 15.28 -1.60 26.15
CA ARG A 96 14.89 -2.62 25.18
C ARG A 96 14.21 -1.96 23.99
N LEU A 97 14.55 -2.41 22.79
CA LEU A 97 13.79 -2.10 21.58
C LEU A 97 12.76 -3.21 21.33
N THR A 98 11.50 -2.82 21.15
CA THR A 98 10.45 -3.72 20.69
C THR A 98 10.27 -3.57 19.19
N VAL A 99 10.38 -4.67 18.46
CA VAL A 99 10.19 -4.72 17.01
C VAL A 99 8.94 -5.52 16.74
N GLU A 100 7.90 -4.85 16.24
CA GLU A 100 6.76 -5.52 15.66
C GLU A 100 7.11 -5.97 14.24
N VAL A 101 7.06 -7.27 14.01
CA VAL A 101 7.39 -7.87 12.72
C VAL A 101 6.11 -8.39 12.08
N LEU A 102 5.77 -7.84 10.91
CA LEU A 102 4.56 -8.17 10.16
C LEU A 102 4.89 -8.99 8.90
N PRO A 103 3.97 -9.86 8.44
CA PRO A 103 4.09 -10.50 7.14
C PRO A 103 4.13 -9.44 6.03
N ARG A 104 4.76 -9.80 4.92
CA ARG A 104 4.68 -9.00 3.70
C ARG A 104 3.22 -8.90 3.26
N LEU A 105 2.78 -7.69 2.92
CA LEU A 105 1.51 -7.48 2.27
C LEU A 105 1.62 -7.98 0.83
N GLU A 106 0.74 -8.91 0.48
CA GLU A 106 0.64 -9.49 -0.85
C GLU A 106 -0.69 -9.08 -1.50
N LEU A 107 -0.65 -8.89 -2.82
CA LEU A 107 -1.85 -8.66 -3.60
C LEU A 107 -2.56 -10.00 -3.84
N PRO A 108 -3.90 -10.02 -3.96
CA PRO A 108 -4.61 -11.23 -4.35
C PRO A 108 -4.09 -11.80 -5.68
N ASP A 109 -4.28 -13.10 -5.86
CA ASP A 109 -3.85 -13.82 -7.05
C ASP A 109 -4.31 -13.12 -8.33
N ALA A 110 -3.40 -12.94 -9.28
CA ALA A 110 -3.65 -12.14 -10.46
C ALA A 110 -4.76 -12.73 -11.34
N GLY A 111 -5.00 -14.04 -11.32
CA GLY A 111 -6.05 -14.71 -12.08
C GLY A 111 -7.46 -14.55 -11.50
N THR A 112 -7.61 -13.89 -10.34
CA THR A 112 -8.91 -13.68 -9.68
C THR A 112 -9.49 -12.30 -9.96
N GLU A 113 -10.82 -12.17 -9.87
CA GLU A 113 -11.50 -10.87 -9.98
C GLU A 113 -10.99 -9.87 -8.92
N ALA A 114 -10.77 -10.34 -7.69
CA ALA A 114 -10.17 -9.52 -6.63
C ALA A 114 -8.75 -9.06 -7.03
N GLY A 115 -7.95 -9.91 -7.67
CA GLY A 115 -6.60 -9.59 -8.09
C GLY A 115 -6.52 -8.48 -9.13
N ILE A 116 -7.35 -8.54 -10.17
CA ILE A 116 -7.40 -7.49 -11.19
C ILE A 116 -7.99 -6.19 -10.64
N LEU A 117 -9.07 -6.27 -9.83
CA LEU A 117 -9.68 -5.11 -9.19
C LEU A 117 -8.71 -4.40 -8.25
N THR A 118 -8.01 -5.11 -7.37
CA THR A 118 -7.04 -4.47 -6.46
C THR A 118 -5.97 -3.72 -7.24
N ARG A 119 -5.41 -4.33 -8.30
CA ARG A 119 -4.38 -3.69 -9.12
C ARG A 119 -4.92 -2.46 -9.85
N MET A 120 -6.12 -2.54 -10.41
CA MET A 120 -6.79 -1.40 -11.05
C MET A 120 -7.01 -0.26 -10.04
N LEU A 121 -7.56 -0.56 -8.86
CA LEU A 121 -7.81 0.44 -7.82
C LEU A 121 -6.54 1.14 -7.33
N VAL A 122 -5.43 0.41 -7.19
CA VAL A 122 -4.13 0.98 -6.80
C VAL A 122 -3.54 1.88 -7.89
N VAL A 123 -3.78 1.56 -9.16
CA VAL A 123 -3.26 2.33 -10.30
C VAL A 123 -4.11 3.58 -10.58
N GLU A 124 -5.43 3.43 -10.58
CA GLU A 124 -6.37 4.47 -11.02
C GLU A 124 -6.60 5.54 -9.96
N ASN A 125 -6.46 5.20 -8.68
CA ASN A 125 -6.74 6.12 -7.59
C ASN A 125 -5.50 6.90 -7.15
N ALA A 126 -5.70 8.13 -6.66
CA ALA A 126 -4.61 8.92 -6.10
C ALA A 126 -4.01 8.20 -4.88
N ASN A 127 -2.71 7.95 -4.90
CA ASN A 127 -1.97 7.32 -3.80
C ASN A 127 -1.33 8.38 -2.88
N PRO A 128 -0.78 8.01 -1.70
CA PRO A 128 -0.22 8.97 -0.75
C PRO A 128 1.00 9.81 -1.22
N ASP A 129 1.51 9.59 -2.43
CA ASP A 129 2.53 10.42 -3.08
C ASP A 129 1.97 11.37 -4.14
N SER A 130 0.68 11.27 -4.49
CA SER A 130 0.03 12.11 -5.48
C SER A 130 -0.35 13.46 -4.89
N ASP A 131 -0.16 14.55 -5.62
CA ASP A 131 -0.67 15.88 -5.26
C ASP A 131 -2.20 15.95 -5.19
N LYS A 132 -2.89 14.95 -5.77
CA LYS A 132 -4.35 14.81 -5.75
C LYS A 132 -4.86 13.98 -4.57
N PHE A 133 -3.96 13.46 -3.75
CA PHE A 133 -4.33 12.65 -2.59
C PHE A 133 -4.71 13.54 -1.41
N SER A 134 -5.97 13.45 -1.01
CA SER A 134 -6.49 14.19 0.14
C SER A 134 -6.30 13.43 1.46
N SER A 135 -6.81 12.18 1.52
CA SER A 135 -6.79 11.35 2.73
C SER A 135 -7.03 9.88 2.40
N LEU A 136 -6.72 8.98 3.36
CA LEU A 136 -7.00 7.55 3.23
C LEU A 136 -8.49 7.25 3.15
N ASP A 137 -9.34 7.98 3.88
CA ASP A 137 -10.79 7.80 3.86
C ASP A 137 -11.39 8.22 2.51
N GLU A 138 -10.90 9.32 1.94
CA GLU A 138 -11.35 9.78 0.63
C GLU A 138 -10.87 8.83 -0.48
N ALA A 139 -9.64 8.34 -0.39
CA ALA A 139 -9.12 7.32 -1.29
C ALA A 139 -9.95 6.03 -1.22
N LEU A 140 -10.30 5.56 -0.01
CA LEU A 140 -11.17 4.39 0.18
C LEU A 140 -12.53 4.58 -0.49
N LYS A 141 -13.20 5.71 -0.25
CA LYS A 141 -14.50 6.01 -0.88
C LYS A 141 -14.39 6.09 -2.40
N CYS A 142 -13.32 6.70 -2.91
CA CYS A 142 -13.06 6.77 -4.35
C CYS A 142 -12.91 5.38 -4.97
N MET A 143 -12.19 4.46 -4.31
CA MET A 143 -12.08 3.06 -4.75
C MET A 143 -13.45 2.36 -4.80
N GLN A 144 -14.27 2.56 -3.77
CA GLN A 144 -15.63 2.00 -3.71
C GLN A 144 -16.47 2.49 -4.90
N TRP A 145 -16.40 3.79 -5.19
CA TRP A 145 -17.14 4.41 -6.29
C TRP A 145 -16.67 3.91 -7.66
N MET A 146 -15.37 3.69 -7.85
CA MET A 146 -14.85 3.06 -9.08
C MET A 146 -15.43 1.65 -9.28
N VAL A 147 -15.54 0.84 -8.22
CA VAL A 147 -16.18 -0.48 -8.31
C VAL A 147 -17.68 -0.36 -8.65
N HIS A 148 -18.40 0.60 -8.05
CA HIS A 148 -19.80 0.88 -8.41
C HIS A 148 -19.95 1.26 -9.88
N VAL A 149 -19.09 2.12 -10.41
CA VAL A 149 -19.08 2.46 -11.85
C VAL A 149 -19.01 1.21 -12.71
N MET A 150 -18.06 0.32 -12.43
CA MET A 150 -17.85 -0.88 -13.25
C MET A 150 -19.06 -1.83 -13.18
N ARG A 151 -19.65 -1.99 -12.00
CA ARG A 151 -20.89 -2.78 -11.82
C ARG A 151 -22.08 -2.16 -12.52
N ASN A 152 -22.24 -0.84 -12.43
CA ASN A 152 -23.31 -0.11 -13.11
C ASN A 152 -23.18 -0.23 -14.63
N ARG A 153 -21.97 -0.16 -15.19
CA ARG A 153 -21.71 -0.40 -16.62
C ARG A 153 -22.14 -1.79 -17.06
N LEU A 154 -21.79 -2.83 -16.31
CA LEU A 154 -22.22 -4.20 -16.60
C LEU A 154 -23.74 -4.34 -16.58
N ARG A 155 -24.39 -3.80 -15.54
CA ARG A 155 -25.84 -3.86 -15.36
C ARG A 155 -26.61 -3.13 -16.46
N LEU A 156 -26.14 -1.95 -16.87
CA LEU A 156 -26.76 -1.20 -17.97
C LEU A 156 -26.47 -1.85 -19.33
N GLY A 157 -25.31 -2.47 -19.47
CA GLY A 157 -24.86 -3.17 -20.67
C GLY A 157 -23.53 -2.61 -21.17
N ALA A 158 -22.47 -3.43 -21.11
CA ALA A 158 -21.10 -3.02 -21.44
C ALA A 158 -20.93 -2.49 -22.88
N THR A 159 -21.82 -2.86 -23.80
CA THR A 159 -21.81 -2.35 -25.19
C THR A 159 -22.02 -0.83 -25.28
N HIS A 160 -22.66 -0.21 -24.29
CA HIS A 160 -22.85 1.24 -24.23
C HIS A 160 -21.59 2.00 -23.82
N PHE A 161 -20.56 1.27 -23.38
CA PHE A 161 -19.31 1.80 -22.87
C PHE A 161 -18.10 1.35 -23.70
N ALA A 162 -18.31 0.99 -24.98
CA ALA A 162 -17.27 0.47 -25.87
C ALA A 162 -16.57 -0.82 -25.40
N ALA A 163 -17.21 -1.57 -24.50
CA ALA A 163 -16.73 -2.86 -23.99
C ALA A 163 -17.65 -4.01 -24.44
N ARG A 164 -17.86 -4.12 -25.76
CA ARG A 164 -18.77 -5.12 -26.33
C ARG A 164 -18.31 -6.54 -25.97
N GLY A 165 -19.24 -7.35 -25.46
CA GLY A 165 -18.99 -8.73 -25.06
C GLY A 165 -18.46 -8.92 -23.64
N ALA A 166 -18.17 -7.84 -22.90
CA ALA A 166 -17.80 -7.97 -21.50
C ALA A 166 -19.00 -8.44 -20.65
N THR A 167 -18.80 -9.54 -19.92
CA THR A 167 -19.84 -10.15 -19.06
C THR A 167 -19.45 -10.16 -17.58
N SER A 168 -18.18 -9.90 -17.29
CA SER A 168 -17.62 -9.82 -15.94
C SER A 168 -16.86 -8.51 -15.71
N LEU A 169 -16.53 -8.19 -14.46
CA LEU A 169 -15.68 -7.02 -14.15
C LEU A 169 -14.29 -7.21 -14.76
N THR A 170 -13.79 -8.44 -14.78
CA THR A 170 -12.52 -8.79 -15.42
C THR A 170 -12.53 -8.47 -16.91
N ASP A 171 -13.57 -8.87 -17.65
CA ASP A 171 -13.69 -8.56 -19.07
C ASP A 171 -13.79 -7.05 -19.31
N LEU A 172 -14.55 -6.35 -18.46
CA LEU A 172 -14.75 -4.92 -18.58
C LEU A 172 -13.45 -4.15 -18.34
N ILE A 173 -12.63 -4.54 -17.36
CA ILE A 173 -11.32 -3.92 -17.10
C ILE A 173 -10.35 -4.15 -18.27
N LYS A 174 -10.36 -5.36 -18.83
CA LYS A 174 -9.48 -5.75 -19.94
C LYS A 174 -9.93 -5.23 -21.30
N ALA A 175 -11.17 -4.76 -21.41
CA ALA A 175 -11.68 -4.27 -22.68
C ALA A 175 -10.90 -3.01 -23.12
N PRO A 176 -10.66 -2.84 -24.43
CA PRO A 176 -9.89 -1.71 -24.94
C PRO A 176 -10.40 -0.35 -24.44
N ASN A 177 -9.47 0.52 -24.03
CA ASN A 177 -9.75 1.88 -23.56
C ASN A 177 -10.65 1.98 -22.32
N GLN A 178 -10.82 0.89 -21.55
CA GLN A 178 -11.59 0.94 -20.31
C GLN A 178 -10.73 1.33 -19.11
N VAL A 179 -9.55 0.71 -18.98
CA VAL A 179 -8.56 1.01 -17.93
C VAL A 179 -7.18 0.96 -18.57
N GLU A 180 -6.45 2.08 -18.51
CA GLU A 180 -5.17 2.24 -19.23
C GLU A 180 -4.15 1.18 -18.79
N GLY A 181 -3.68 0.37 -19.74
CA GLY A 181 -2.61 -0.59 -19.52
C GLY A 181 -3.04 -1.93 -18.93
N PHE A 182 -4.34 -2.24 -18.92
CA PHE A 182 -4.91 -3.50 -18.46
C PHE A 182 -5.40 -4.42 -19.58
N GLU A 183 -5.31 -3.99 -20.85
CA GLU A 183 -5.82 -4.75 -21.99
C GLU A 183 -5.18 -6.14 -22.13
N SER A 184 -3.90 -6.26 -21.76
CA SER A 184 -3.12 -7.52 -21.79
C SER A 184 -2.99 -8.20 -20.43
N TYR A 185 -3.82 -7.81 -19.45
CA TYR A 185 -3.76 -8.33 -18.09
C TYR A 185 -3.82 -9.88 -18.08
N PRO A 186 -2.93 -10.57 -17.31
CA PRO A 186 -2.19 -10.09 -16.13
C PRO A 186 -0.92 -9.27 -16.41
N ILE A 187 -0.52 -9.11 -17.67
CA ILE A 187 0.58 -8.22 -18.04
C ILE A 187 0.05 -6.79 -18.02
N ILE A 188 0.54 -5.99 -17.06
CA ILE A 188 0.21 -4.57 -16.92
C ILE A 188 1.26 -3.74 -17.68
N ALA A 189 0.83 -2.74 -18.43
CA ALA A 189 1.74 -1.84 -19.15
C ALA A 189 2.72 -1.12 -18.21
N ASP A 190 3.88 -0.73 -18.75
CA ASP A 190 5.04 -0.27 -17.96
C ASP A 190 4.71 0.82 -16.93
N ARG A 191 3.98 1.87 -17.33
CA ARG A 191 3.68 3.01 -16.45
C ARG A 191 2.81 2.59 -15.25
N PRO A 192 1.62 1.97 -15.43
CA PRO A 192 0.86 1.39 -14.33
C PRO A 192 1.63 0.36 -13.50
N ALA A 193 2.47 -0.49 -14.13
CA ALA A 193 3.26 -1.49 -13.41
C ALA A 193 4.31 -0.84 -12.48
N LEU A 194 4.98 0.22 -12.93
CA LEU A 194 5.91 1.00 -12.10
C LEU A 194 5.20 1.63 -10.89
N LEU A 195 4.00 2.17 -11.08
CA LEU A 195 3.20 2.76 -10.00
C LEU A 195 2.78 1.71 -8.96
N LEU A 196 2.32 0.56 -9.44
CA LEU A 196 1.94 -0.59 -8.60
C LEU A 196 3.15 -1.08 -7.79
N ASN A 197 4.29 -1.28 -8.44
CA ASN A 197 5.52 -1.74 -7.80
C ASN A 197 6.04 -0.74 -6.76
N LYS A 198 6.05 0.56 -7.08
CA LYS A 198 6.42 1.62 -6.13
C LYS A 198 5.53 1.58 -4.88
N THR A 199 4.22 1.51 -5.09
CA THR A 199 3.22 1.43 -4.03
C THR A 199 3.44 0.21 -3.13
N MET A 200 3.65 -0.97 -3.72
CA MET A 200 3.89 -2.21 -2.98
C MET A 200 5.23 -2.22 -2.24
N ASN A 201 6.27 -1.60 -2.80
CA ASN A 201 7.56 -1.46 -2.16
C ASN A 201 7.45 -0.58 -0.90
N ILE A 202 6.79 0.58 -0.99
CA ILE A 202 6.61 1.47 0.16
C ILE A 202 5.71 0.84 1.23
N ALA A 203 4.61 0.18 0.83
CA ALA A 203 3.70 -0.52 1.74
C ALA A 203 4.38 -1.64 2.55
N ASN A 204 5.47 -2.20 2.03
CA ASN A 204 6.27 -3.25 2.65
C ASN A 204 7.61 -2.79 3.22
N ASP A 205 7.91 -1.49 3.21
CA ASP A 205 9.15 -0.94 3.76
C ASP A 205 8.86 -0.17 5.06
N GLY A 206 9.01 -0.82 6.22
CA GLY A 206 8.79 -0.21 7.54
C GLY A 206 9.79 0.89 7.89
N THR A 207 10.83 1.08 7.07
CA THR A 207 11.78 2.18 7.23
C THR A 207 11.34 3.46 6.51
N HIS A 208 10.37 3.36 5.60
CA HIS A 208 9.84 4.48 4.83
C HIS A 208 8.86 5.32 5.65
N ALA A 209 8.99 6.65 5.61
CA ALA A 209 8.17 7.57 6.40
C ALA A 209 6.66 7.46 6.11
N LYS A 210 6.29 7.13 4.87
CA LYS A 210 4.90 6.95 4.44
C LYS A 210 4.40 5.49 4.47
N ASN A 211 5.17 4.56 5.02
CA ASN A 211 4.84 3.13 5.02
C ASN A 211 3.41 2.84 5.50
N ALA A 212 3.05 3.36 6.67
CA ALA A 212 1.72 3.13 7.25
C ALA A 212 0.59 3.58 6.31
N ALA A 213 0.72 4.76 5.71
CA ALA A 213 -0.28 5.27 4.78
C ALA A 213 -0.40 4.41 3.51
N PHE A 214 0.72 4.03 2.90
CA PHE A 214 0.71 3.16 1.72
C PHE A 214 0.18 1.75 2.04
N ARG A 215 0.52 1.22 3.21
CA ARG A 215 0.01 -0.09 3.65
C ARG A 215 -1.50 -0.06 3.80
N THR A 216 -2.05 0.90 4.54
CA THR A 216 -3.50 1.07 4.69
C THR A 216 -4.19 1.31 3.35
N TYR A 217 -3.58 2.10 2.45
CA TYR A 217 -4.10 2.32 1.11
C TYR A 217 -4.24 1.02 0.30
N VAL A 218 -3.22 0.15 0.31
CA VAL A 218 -3.28 -1.15 -0.38
C VAL A 218 -4.26 -2.11 0.31
N GLU A 219 -4.27 -2.18 1.64
CA GLU A 219 -5.22 -2.99 2.40
C GLU A 219 -6.67 -2.59 2.11
N ASN A 220 -6.95 -1.28 1.97
CA ASN A 220 -8.24 -0.77 1.52
C ASN A 220 -8.60 -1.23 0.11
N ALA A 221 -7.66 -1.14 -0.84
CA ALA A 221 -7.89 -1.63 -2.20
C ALA A 221 -8.21 -3.14 -2.24
N ILE A 222 -7.52 -3.94 -1.41
CA ILE A 222 -7.79 -5.37 -1.26
C ILE A 222 -9.18 -5.60 -0.68
N ALA A 223 -9.55 -4.89 0.40
CA ALA A 223 -10.84 -5.05 1.06
C ALA A 223 -12.02 -4.64 0.17
N VAL A 224 -11.87 -3.58 -0.62
CA VAL A 224 -12.88 -3.14 -1.61
C VAL A 224 -13.01 -4.17 -2.73
N ALA A 225 -11.89 -4.59 -3.32
CA ALA A 225 -11.86 -5.56 -4.40
C ALA A 225 -12.42 -6.93 -4.00
N SER A 226 -12.20 -7.35 -2.74
CA SER A 226 -12.74 -8.61 -2.21
C SER A 226 -14.19 -8.50 -1.73
N GLY A 227 -14.84 -7.35 -1.91
CA GLY A 227 -16.22 -7.11 -1.48
C GLY A 227 -16.42 -6.95 0.03
N LYS A 228 -15.36 -6.93 0.85
CA LYS A 228 -15.46 -6.72 2.31
C LYS A 228 -15.89 -5.30 2.62
N HIS A 229 -15.39 -4.32 1.86
CA HIS A 229 -15.69 -2.90 2.02
C HIS A 229 -16.38 -2.34 0.77
N PHE A 230 -17.58 -2.83 0.44
CA PHE A 230 -18.28 -2.42 -0.77
C PHE A 230 -18.65 -0.93 -0.81
N GLY A 231 -18.91 -0.32 0.35
CA GLY A 231 -19.29 1.09 0.46
C GLY A 231 -20.69 1.38 -0.10
N ASN A 232 -21.14 2.62 0.06
CA ASN A 232 -22.44 3.06 -0.45
C ASN A 232 -22.29 3.64 -1.86
N ASP A 233 -23.24 3.35 -2.76
CA ASP A 233 -23.35 4.03 -4.05
C ASP A 233 -24.11 5.36 -3.84
N PRO A 234 -23.47 6.53 -4.01
CA PRO A 234 -24.11 7.84 -3.82
C PRO A 234 -25.14 8.17 -4.91
N SER A 235 -25.12 7.44 -6.03
CA SER A 235 -25.86 7.75 -7.26
C SER A 235 -27.09 6.87 -7.46
N ALA A 236 -27.44 6.03 -6.48
CA ALA A 236 -28.47 5.01 -6.63
C ALA A 236 -28.27 4.10 -7.89
N GLY A 237 -27.02 3.90 -8.30
CA GLY A 237 -26.69 3.05 -9.44
C GLY A 237 -26.59 3.77 -10.79
N GLU A 238 -26.48 5.10 -10.81
CA GLU A 238 -26.46 5.94 -12.01
C GLU A 238 -25.06 6.48 -12.37
N MET A 239 -24.02 6.12 -11.61
CA MET A 239 -22.65 6.51 -11.90
C MET A 239 -22.00 5.54 -12.88
N TYR A 240 -21.47 6.05 -13.99
CA TYR A 240 -21.01 5.24 -15.14
C TYR A 240 -19.63 5.60 -15.67
N ALA A 241 -18.95 6.60 -15.14
CA ALA A 241 -17.54 6.85 -15.46
C ALA A 241 -16.82 7.63 -14.36
N TRP A 242 -15.50 7.56 -14.39
CA TRP A 242 -14.62 8.51 -13.71
C TRP A 242 -13.55 9.03 -14.67
N ARG A 243 -12.99 10.20 -14.37
CA ARG A 243 -11.81 10.77 -15.02
C ARG A 243 -10.96 11.49 -13.99
N THR A 244 -9.64 11.37 -14.09
CA THR A 244 -8.73 12.11 -13.20
C THR A 244 -8.77 13.58 -13.53
N LEU A 245 -8.98 14.45 -12.53
CA LEU A 245 -9.00 15.89 -12.73
C LEU A 245 -7.64 16.42 -13.23
N PRO A 246 -7.58 17.42 -14.13
CA PRO A 246 -8.70 18.12 -14.78
C PRO A 246 -9.06 17.56 -16.18
N SER A 247 -9.00 16.24 -16.37
CA SER A 247 -9.27 15.62 -17.69
C SER A 247 -10.66 15.98 -18.24
N LYS A 248 -10.78 16.01 -19.57
CA LYS A 248 -12.06 16.18 -20.26
C LYS A 248 -13.04 15.02 -19.93
N PRO A 249 -14.36 15.28 -19.97
CA PRO A 249 -15.38 14.25 -19.84
C PRO A 249 -15.16 13.09 -20.82
N PRO A 250 -15.69 11.88 -20.52
CA PRO A 250 -15.53 10.72 -21.40
C PRO A 250 -16.19 10.89 -22.77
N GLY A 251 -17.21 11.75 -22.88
CA GLY A 251 -17.92 12.04 -24.12
C GLY A 251 -19.18 12.89 -23.89
N PRO A 252 -19.93 13.22 -24.95
CA PRO A 252 -21.08 14.12 -24.88
C PRO A 252 -22.29 13.54 -24.14
N ASN A 253 -22.36 12.22 -23.95
CA ASN A 253 -23.44 11.54 -23.24
C ASN A 253 -23.23 11.48 -21.72
N PHE A 254 -22.13 12.04 -21.21
CA PHE A 254 -21.79 12.03 -19.80
C PHE A 254 -21.97 13.43 -19.19
N GLU A 255 -22.55 13.49 -18.00
CA GLU A 255 -22.70 14.72 -17.23
C GLU A 255 -21.99 14.57 -15.87
N PRO A 256 -21.34 15.64 -15.35
CA PRO A 256 -20.64 15.57 -14.07
C PRO A 256 -21.60 15.25 -12.92
N PHE A 257 -21.23 14.28 -12.09
CA PHE A 257 -21.95 13.92 -10.87
C PHE A 257 -21.27 14.56 -9.65
N GLN A 258 -20.09 14.08 -9.27
CA GLN A 258 -19.39 14.56 -8.07
C GLN A 258 -17.88 14.34 -8.18
N GLN A 259 -17.09 15.21 -7.53
CA GLN A 259 -15.66 15.04 -7.37
C GLN A 259 -15.32 14.32 -6.07
N LEU A 260 -14.35 13.40 -6.13
CA LEU A 260 -13.87 12.65 -4.98
C LEU A 260 -12.47 12.07 -5.26
N GLY A 261 -11.51 12.27 -4.36
CA GLY A 261 -10.19 11.65 -4.42
C GLY A 261 -9.38 12.04 -5.67
N GLY A 262 -9.52 13.28 -6.13
CA GLY A 262 -8.86 13.75 -7.35
C GLY A 262 -9.50 13.27 -8.66
N GLN A 263 -10.66 12.62 -8.58
CA GLN A 263 -11.44 12.14 -9.73
C GLN A 263 -12.73 12.95 -9.86
N GLN A 264 -13.20 13.12 -11.08
CA GLN A 264 -14.58 13.50 -11.39
C GLN A 264 -15.35 12.24 -11.78
N PHE A 265 -16.47 11.99 -11.11
CA PHE A 265 -17.42 10.94 -11.47
C PHE A 265 -18.55 11.50 -12.32
N TYR A 266 -19.12 10.66 -13.18
CA TYR A 266 -20.12 11.06 -14.17
C TYR A 266 -21.31 10.11 -14.19
N THR A 267 -22.51 10.67 -14.40
CA THR A 267 -23.73 9.98 -14.79
C THR A 267 -23.92 10.09 -16.31
N LEU A 268 -25.02 9.53 -16.83
CA LEU A 268 -25.41 9.68 -18.24
C LEU A 268 -26.50 10.74 -18.38
N THR A 269 -26.50 11.45 -19.50
CA THR A 269 -27.55 12.44 -19.79
C THR A 269 -28.92 11.79 -19.91
N LYS A 270 -29.97 12.52 -19.49
CA LYS A 270 -31.37 12.06 -19.59
C LYS A 270 -31.77 11.66 -21.02
N SER A 271 -31.29 12.40 -22.02
CA SER A 271 -31.59 12.11 -23.43
C SER A 271 -31.01 10.78 -23.89
N PHE A 272 -29.79 10.44 -23.46
CA PHE A 272 -29.17 9.17 -23.78
C PHE A 272 -29.90 8.01 -23.08
N LEU A 273 -30.23 8.16 -21.80
CA LEU A 273 -31.01 7.15 -21.06
C LEU A 273 -32.38 6.88 -21.70
N ALA A 274 -33.07 7.93 -22.17
CA ALA A 274 -34.33 7.77 -22.90
C ALA A 274 -34.16 6.97 -24.20
N GLN A 275 -33.08 7.20 -24.96
CA GLN A 275 -32.76 6.44 -26.17
C GLN A 275 -32.47 4.96 -25.89
N LEU A 276 -31.86 4.65 -24.74
CA LEU A 276 -31.59 3.26 -24.34
C LEU A 276 -32.89 2.52 -24.01
N ASN A 277 -33.81 3.18 -23.30
CA ASN A 277 -35.10 2.58 -22.93
C ASN A 277 -36.03 2.40 -24.13
N ALA A 278 -35.95 3.26 -25.15
CA ALA A 278 -36.73 3.13 -26.38
C ALA A 278 -36.28 1.97 -27.29
N LYS A 279 -35.12 1.36 -27.02
CA LYS A 279 -34.56 0.24 -27.81
C LYS A 279 -34.72 -1.13 -27.13
N LYS A 280 -35.30 -1.17 -25.92
CA LYS A 280 -35.69 -2.40 -25.22
C LYS A 280 -37.12 -2.78 -25.61
#